data_AF-A0A7R9VJX1-F1
#
_entry.id   AF-A0A7R9VJX1-F1
#
_cell.length_a   1.000
_cell.length_b   1.000
_cell.length_c   1.000
_cell.angle_alpha   90.00
_cell.angle_beta   90.00
_cell.angle_gamma   90.00
#
_symmetry.space_group_name_H-M   'P 1'
#
loop_
_entity.id
_entity.type
_entity.pdbx_description
1 polymer ?
#
loop_
_entity_poly.entity_id
_entity_poly.type
_entity_poly.pdbx_seq_one_letter_code
_entity_poly.pdbx_strand_id
1 'polypeptide(L)'
;MTWYGALTPDREFPAAVRHVLNSAFGELCARAAHVDTHALVVRDACAILCEHIELYRATAAAVSHDQLSAMPAAARERALRSELRASGNLHPALHAPGGSYAYLRGLSAALLQRLLPPHAARADDGGGGGGAVMVCDAVGGPLVRELVASCVLRPLVMLALPHSINRHLLRLLAPDELPGPAAKLAAASGGGGSVDGAEQRLLVQGQQRLEARSQRSVRAER
;
A
#
# COMPACT_ATOMS: atom_id res chain seq x y z
N MET A 1 16.20 -0.47 -23.17
CA MET A 1 16.75 -1.84 -23.00
C MET A 1 16.17 -2.42 -21.72
N THR A 2 15.33 -3.46 -21.80
CA THR A 2 14.82 -4.16 -20.62
C THR A 2 15.95 -4.92 -19.95
N TRP A 3 16.03 -4.87 -18.61
CA TRP A 3 17.07 -5.55 -17.81
C TRP A 3 17.23 -7.04 -18.15
N TYR A 4 16.15 -7.71 -18.57
CA TYR A 4 16.13 -9.11 -18.97
C TYR A 4 16.87 -9.41 -20.29
N GLY A 5 16.91 -8.44 -21.21
CA GLY A 5 17.60 -8.61 -22.51
C GLY A 5 19.11 -8.68 -22.38
N ALA A 6 19.67 -8.34 -21.21
CA ALA A 6 21.08 -8.53 -20.89
C ALA A 6 21.41 -9.96 -20.43
N LEU A 7 20.41 -10.74 -19.99
CA LEU A 7 20.60 -12.10 -19.49
C LEU A 7 20.29 -13.15 -20.56
N THR A 8 19.29 -12.91 -21.41
CA THR A 8 18.91 -13.83 -22.49
C THR A 8 18.30 -13.06 -23.67
N PRO A 9 18.51 -13.51 -24.92
CA PRO A 9 17.81 -12.97 -26.08
C PRO A 9 16.33 -13.39 -26.14
N ASP A 10 15.90 -14.31 -25.28
CA ASP A 10 14.51 -14.78 -25.22
C ASP A 10 13.55 -13.64 -24.86
N ARG A 11 12.45 -13.55 -25.64
CA ARG A 11 11.39 -12.55 -25.51
C ARG A 11 10.07 -13.15 -25.07
N GLU A 12 9.94 -14.48 -25.04
CA GLU A 12 8.70 -15.17 -24.71
C GLU A 12 8.32 -14.93 -23.25
N PHE A 13 9.26 -15.09 -22.33
CA PHE A 13 9.02 -14.86 -20.91
C PHE A 13 8.62 -13.40 -20.59
N PRO A 14 9.35 -12.34 -21.02
CA PRO A 14 8.90 -10.96 -20.83
C PRO A 14 7.56 -10.64 -21.49
N ALA A 15 7.26 -11.26 -22.64
CA ALA A 15 5.97 -11.08 -23.30
C ALA A 15 4.83 -11.70 -22.48
N ALA A 16 5.02 -12.88 -21.91
CA ALA A 16 4.06 -13.54 -21.03
C ALA A 16 3.81 -12.73 -19.75
N VAL A 17 4.86 -12.22 -19.10
CA VAL A 17 4.73 -11.35 -17.91
C VAL A 17 3.96 -10.08 -18.24
N ARG A 18 4.28 -9.43 -19.36
CA ARG A 18 3.55 -8.23 -19.81
C ARG A 18 2.09 -8.53 -20.09
N HIS A 19 1.79 -9.67 -20.71
CA HIS A 19 0.40 -10.08 -20.96
C HIS A 19 -0.37 -10.26 -19.64
N VAL A 20 0.20 -10.99 -18.67
CA VAL A 20 -0.39 -11.18 -17.34
C VAL A 20 -0.68 -9.83 -16.66
N LEU A 21 0.29 -8.92 -16.65
CA LEU A 21 0.12 -7.60 -16.04
C LEU A 21 -0.94 -6.76 -16.77
N ASN A 22 -0.89 -6.71 -18.10
CA ASN A 22 -1.86 -5.94 -18.89
C ASN A 22 -3.28 -6.49 -18.73
N SER A 23 -3.45 -7.81 -18.67
CA SER A 23 -4.74 -8.44 -18.40
C SER A 23 -5.25 -8.10 -17.00
N ALA A 24 -4.38 -8.20 -15.98
CA ALA A 24 -4.74 -7.84 -14.60
C ALA A 24 -5.14 -6.37 -14.47
N PHE A 25 -4.37 -5.45 -15.06
CA PHE A 25 -4.68 -4.02 -15.07
C PHE A 25 -5.92 -3.71 -15.90
N GLY A 26 -6.11 -4.36 -17.05
CA GLY A 26 -7.29 -4.18 -17.89
C GLY A 26 -8.57 -4.54 -17.15
N GLU A 27 -8.59 -5.69 -16.47
CA GLU A 27 -9.72 -6.14 -15.66
C GLU A 27 -9.96 -5.21 -14.46
N LEU A 28 -8.88 -4.74 -13.80
CA LEU A 28 -8.99 -3.80 -12.69
C LEU A 28 -9.54 -2.44 -13.14
N CYS A 29 -9.10 -1.91 -14.28
CA CYS A 29 -9.61 -0.67 -14.86
C CYS A 29 -11.07 -0.80 -15.30
N ALA A 30 -11.44 -1.91 -15.93
CA ALA A 30 -12.83 -2.19 -16.31
C ALA A 30 -13.74 -2.20 -15.08
N ARG A 31 -13.32 -2.87 -14.00
CA ARG A 31 -14.07 -2.87 -12.74
C ARG A 31 -14.13 -1.49 -12.10
N ALA A 32 -13.00 -0.79 -12.04
CA ALA A 32 -12.93 0.56 -11.47
C ALA A 32 -13.86 1.54 -12.19
N ALA A 33 -14.04 1.40 -13.52
CA ALA A 33 -14.98 2.22 -14.28
C ALA A 33 -16.45 2.01 -13.89
N HIS A 34 -16.79 0.86 -13.32
CA HIS A 34 -18.14 0.53 -12.84
C HIS A 34 -18.33 0.81 -11.34
N VAL A 35 -17.30 1.27 -10.63
CA VAL A 35 -17.40 1.59 -9.21
C VAL A 35 -17.93 3.01 -9.05
N ASP A 36 -19.01 3.15 -8.28
CA ASP A 36 -19.48 4.46 -7.84
C ASP A 36 -18.47 5.05 -6.84
N THR A 37 -17.63 5.96 -7.34
CA THR A 37 -16.59 6.62 -6.54
C THR A 37 -17.17 7.48 -5.43
N HIS A 38 -18.34 8.07 -5.63
CA HIS A 38 -19.00 8.85 -4.59
C HIS A 38 -19.45 7.96 -3.44
N ALA A 39 -20.14 6.85 -3.73
CA ALA A 39 -20.52 5.88 -2.70
C ALA A 39 -19.29 5.30 -2.00
N LEU A 40 -18.25 4.91 -2.75
CA LEU A 40 -17.04 4.34 -2.17
C LEU A 40 -16.32 5.31 -1.23
N VAL A 41 -16.14 6.57 -1.63
CA VAL A 41 -15.35 7.54 -0.86
C VAL A 41 -16.16 8.16 0.27
N VAL A 42 -17.38 8.61 -0.01
CA VAL A 42 -18.18 9.39 0.95
C VAL A 42 -18.92 8.48 1.92
N ARG A 43 -19.43 7.33 1.46
CA ARG A 43 -20.19 6.43 2.32
C ARG A 43 -19.28 5.37 2.91
N ASP A 44 -18.64 4.58 2.07
CA ASP A 44 -17.99 3.35 2.52
C ASP A 44 -16.67 3.65 3.24
N ALA A 45 -15.81 4.51 2.69
CA ALA A 45 -14.55 4.87 3.34
C ALA A 45 -14.78 5.68 4.63
N CYS A 46 -15.70 6.63 4.64
CA CYS A 46 -16.05 7.36 5.86
C CYS A 46 -16.63 6.43 6.94
N ALA A 47 -17.51 5.49 6.59
CA ALA A 47 -18.05 4.53 7.53
C ALA A 47 -16.93 3.67 8.16
N ILE A 48 -16.02 3.14 7.33
CA ILE A 48 -14.85 2.38 7.80
C ILE A 48 -13.99 3.23 8.73
N LEU A 49 -13.70 4.49 8.37
CA LEU A 49 -12.91 5.39 9.20
C LEU A 49 -13.59 5.70 10.55
N CYS A 50 -14.90 5.96 10.53
CA CYS A 50 -15.69 6.17 11.75
C CYS A 50 -15.64 4.94 12.66
N GLU A 51 -15.86 3.75 12.12
CA GLU A 51 -15.77 2.48 12.86
C GLU A 51 -14.38 2.31 13.49
N HIS A 52 -13.30 2.57 12.75
CA HIS A 52 -11.94 2.49 13.28
C HIS A 52 -11.67 3.52 14.38
N ILE A 53 -12.20 4.75 14.26
CA ILE A 53 -12.08 5.79 15.28
C ILE A 53 -12.85 5.39 16.54
N GLU A 54 -14.07 4.87 16.39
CA GLU A 54 -14.89 4.42 17.51
C GLU A 54 -14.25 3.24 18.23
N LEU A 55 -13.73 2.26 17.49
CA LEU A 55 -12.97 1.15 18.04
C LEU A 55 -11.73 1.63 18.80
N TYR A 56 -11.00 2.61 18.25
CA TYR A 56 -9.87 3.22 18.95
C TYR A 56 -10.29 3.92 20.24
N ARG A 57 -11.40 4.68 20.22
CA ARG A 57 -11.89 5.37 21.42
C ARG A 57 -12.35 4.39 22.51
N ALA A 58 -13.05 3.33 22.13
CA ALA A 58 -13.49 2.29 23.06
C ALA A 58 -12.30 1.56 23.71
N THR A 59 -11.30 1.18 22.91
CA THR A 59 -10.09 0.52 23.41
C THR A 59 -9.22 1.46 24.23
N ALA A 60 -9.12 2.74 23.87
CA ALA A 60 -8.40 3.73 24.64
C ALA A 60 -9.08 4.02 26.00
N ALA A 61 -10.41 4.00 26.05
CA ALA A 61 -11.16 4.13 27.30
C ALA A 61 -10.91 2.93 28.23
N ALA A 62 -10.81 1.71 27.68
CA ALA A 62 -10.52 0.50 28.45
C ALA A 62 -9.11 0.51 29.08
N VAL A 63 -8.10 1.04 28.38
CA VAL A 63 -6.71 1.16 28.89
C VAL A 63 -6.51 2.40 29.77
N SER A 64 -7.48 3.33 29.80
CA SER A 64 -7.45 4.67 30.40
C SER A 64 -6.55 5.68 29.66
N HIS A 65 -7.12 6.85 29.35
CA HIS A 65 -6.47 7.90 28.56
C HIS A 65 -5.22 8.47 29.25
N ASP A 66 -5.25 8.62 30.58
CA ASP A 66 -4.14 9.18 31.34
C ASP A 66 -2.91 8.26 31.33
N GLN A 67 -3.12 6.94 31.45
CA GLN A 67 -2.04 5.96 31.33
C GLN A 67 -1.47 5.93 29.91
N LEU A 68 -2.32 5.96 28.89
CA LEU A 68 -1.86 6.01 27.50
C LEU A 68 -1.02 7.27 27.23
N SER A 69 -1.41 8.42 27.77
CA SER A 69 -0.71 9.69 27.55
C SER A 69 0.69 9.72 28.17
N ALA A 70 0.86 9.10 29.35
CA ALA A 70 2.14 8.98 30.05
C ALA A 70 3.07 7.94 29.43
N MET A 71 2.54 6.96 28.69
CA MET A 71 3.32 5.90 28.07
C MET A 71 4.08 6.34 26.81
N PRO A 72 5.30 5.81 26.58
CA PRO A 72 5.98 5.93 25.30
C PRO A 72 5.21 5.21 24.18
N ALA A 73 5.40 5.63 22.94
CA ALA A 73 4.61 5.17 21.79
C ALA A 73 4.58 3.64 21.63
N ALA A 74 5.71 2.96 21.82
CA ALA A 74 5.80 1.50 21.72
C ALA A 74 5.04 0.79 22.84
N ALA A 75 5.07 1.32 24.07
CA ALA A 75 4.31 0.78 25.19
C ALA A 75 2.80 1.01 25.01
N ARG A 76 2.42 2.18 24.46
CA ARG A 76 1.04 2.50 24.10
C ARG A 76 0.49 1.54 23.06
N GLU A 77 1.26 1.27 22.00
CA GLU A 77 0.89 0.33 20.95
C GLU A 77 0.74 -1.10 21.50
N ARG A 78 1.65 -1.54 22.37
CA ARG A 78 1.56 -2.85 23.05
C ARG A 78 0.29 -2.97 23.89
N ALA A 79 -0.03 -1.95 24.69
CA ALA A 79 -1.21 -1.94 25.55
C ALA A 79 -2.52 -1.95 24.73
N LEU A 80 -2.59 -1.13 23.68
CA LEU A 80 -3.75 -1.14 22.77
C LEU A 80 -3.89 -2.48 22.03
N ARG A 81 -2.77 -3.09 21.60
CA ARG A 81 -2.79 -4.38 20.92
C ARG A 81 -3.21 -5.53 21.83
N SER A 82 -2.82 -5.51 23.11
CA SER A 82 -3.30 -6.51 24.07
C SER A 82 -4.80 -6.39 24.29
N GLU A 83 -5.31 -5.16 24.42
CA GLU A 83 -6.74 -4.91 24.62
C GLU A 83 -7.59 -5.27 23.38
N LEU A 84 -7.11 -4.90 22.20
CA LEU A 84 -7.72 -5.31 20.93
C LEU A 84 -7.74 -6.83 20.74
N ARG A 85 -6.70 -7.52 21.22
CA ARG A 85 -6.66 -8.98 21.17
C ARG A 85 -7.66 -9.60 22.15
N ALA A 86 -7.76 -9.05 23.36
CA ALA A 86 -8.70 -9.52 24.39
C ALA A 86 -10.15 -9.33 23.95
N SER A 87 -10.46 -8.20 23.30
CA SER A 87 -11.79 -7.90 22.76
C SER A 87 -12.11 -8.59 21.42
N GLY A 88 -11.17 -9.34 20.85
CA GLY A 88 -11.36 -10.04 19.56
C GLY A 88 -11.36 -9.15 18.32
N ASN A 89 -11.11 -7.85 18.48
CA ASN A 89 -11.15 -6.86 17.40
C ASN A 89 -9.79 -6.64 16.71
N LEU A 90 -8.73 -7.35 17.13
CA LEU A 90 -7.43 -7.26 16.49
C LEU A 90 -7.44 -7.94 15.11
N HIS A 91 -7.04 -7.20 14.08
CA HIS A 91 -6.97 -7.71 12.71
C HIS A 91 -6.12 -9.01 12.62
N PRO A 92 -6.57 -10.06 11.91
CA PRO A 92 -5.88 -11.37 11.80
C PRO A 92 -4.39 -11.28 11.45
N ALA A 93 -4.03 -10.35 10.56
CA ALA A 93 -2.64 -10.10 10.15
C ALA A 93 -1.70 -9.70 11.31
N LEU A 94 -2.24 -9.17 12.41
CA LEU A 94 -1.49 -8.69 13.56
C LEU A 94 -1.47 -9.67 14.73
N HIS A 95 -1.99 -10.89 14.58
CA HIS A 95 -1.95 -11.88 15.66
C HIS A 95 -0.55 -12.45 15.85
N ALA A 96 0.13 -12.82 14.75
CA ALA A 96 1.42 -13.48 14.74
C ALA A 96 2.52 -12.65 14.04
N PRO A 97 3.80 -12.81 14.43
CA PRO A 97 4.91 -12.26 13.65
C PRO A 97 4.89 -12.88 12.25
N GLY A 98 4.75 -12.06 11.21
CA GLY A 98 4.62 -12.51 9.81
C GLY A 98 3.18 -12.70 9.31
N GLY A 99 2.15 -12.49 10.16
CA GLY A 99 0.75 -12.57 9.75
C GLY A 99 0.39 -11.60 8.61
N SER A 100 1.05 -10.44 8.53
CA SER A 100 0.89 -9.48 7.42
C SER A 100 1.27 -10.07 6.07
N TYR A 101 2.36 -10.85 6.00
CA TYR A 101 2.75 -11.50 4.76
C TYR A 101 1.80 -12.64 4.39
N ALA A 102 1.38 -13.45 5.37
CA ALA A 102 0.39 -14.51 5.14
C ALA A 102 -0.94 -13.95 4.62
N TYR A 103 -1.39 -12.82 5.17
CA TYR A 103 -2.59 -12.12 4.73
C TYR A 103 -2.44 -11.56 3.30
N LEU A 104 -1.33 -10.88 3.00
CA LEU A 104 -1.03 -10.37 1.65
C LEU A 104 -0.93 -11.49 0.61
N ARG A 105 -0.37 -12.65 0.99
CA ARG A 105 -0.31 -13.84 0.14
C ARG A 105 -1.72 -14.39 -0.14
N GLY A 106 -2.59 -14.44 0.87
CA GLY A 106 -4.00 -14.83 0.69
C GLY A 106 -4.76 -13.84 -0.20
N LEU A 107 -4.57 -12.55 0.03
CA LEU A 107 -5.19 -11.48 -0.76
C LEU A 107 -4.75 -11.54 -2.23
N SER A 108 -3.46 -11.69 -2.50
CA SER A 108 -2.94 -11.82 -3.86
C SER A 108 -3.46 -13.08 -4.55
N ALA A 109 -3.59 -14.22 -3.85
CA ALA A 109 -4.22 -15.42 -4.39
C ALA A 109 -5.70 -15.20 -4.74
N ALA A 110 -6.47 -14.55 -3.87
CA ALA A 110 -7.88 -14.23 -4.13
C ALA A 110 -8.05 -13.23 -5.28
N LEU A 111 -7.16 -12.24 -5.37
CA LEU A 111 -7.15 -11.29 -6.48
C LEU A 111 -6.83 -11.97 -7.81
N LEU A 112 -5.88 -12.92 -7.83
CA LEU A 112 -5.60 -13.70 -9.04
C LEU A 112 -6.83 -14.46 -9.52
N GLN A 113 -7.57 -15.11 -8.64
CA GLN A 113 -8.81 -15.82 -9.01
C GLN A 113 -9.86 -14.88 -9.62
N ARG A 114 -9.86 -13.60 -9.21
CA ARG A 114 -10.84 -12.60 -9.69
C ARG A 114 -10.38 -11.84 -10.93
N LEU A 115 -9.09 -11.54 -11.04
CA LEU A 115 -8.50 -10.71 -12.10
C LEU A 115 -8.04 -11.54 -13.29
N LEU A 116 -7.63 -12.78 -13.04
CA LEU A 116 -7.29 -13.76 -14.05
C LEU A 116 -8.17 -15.00 -13.82
N PRO A 117 -9.49 -14.93 -14.14
CA PRO A 117 -10.30 -16.14 -14.15
C PRO A 117 -9.63 -17.18 -15.05
N PRO A 118 -9.83 -18.48 -14.80
CA PRO A 118 -9.29 -19.54 -15.66
C PRO A 118 -9.98 -19.53 -17.04
N HIS A 119 -9.67 -18.54 -17.87
CA HIS A 119 -10.03 -18.49 -19.28
C HIS A 119 -9.08 -19.35 -20.14
N ALA A 120 -8.24 -20.18 -19.51
CA ALA A 120 -7.35 -21.15 -20.16
C ALA A 120 -7.76 -22.61 -19.92
N ALA A 121 -9.04 -22.88 -19.59
CA ALA A 121 -9.60 -24.23 -19.57
C ALA A 121 -10.69 -24.43 -20.65
N ARG A 122 -10.56 -23.72 -21.78
CA ARG A 122 -11.23 -24.04 -23.04
C ARG A 122 -10.20 -23.89 -24.17
N ALA A 123 -9.32 -24.87 -24.25
CA ALA A 123 -8.60 -25.22 -25.45
C ALA A 123 -8.79 -26.73 -25.65
N ASP A 124 -10.03 -27.12 -25.96
CA ASP A 124 -10.30 -28.31 -26.74
C ASP A 124 -11.28 -27.87 -27.83
N ASP A 125 -10.68 -27.46 -28.95
CA ASP A 125 -11.08 -27.71 -30.35
C ASP A 125 -10.59 -26.59 -31.27
N GLY A 126 -9.54 -26.91 -32.03
CA GLY A 126 -9.33 -26.42 -33.39
C GLY A 126 -8.91 -24.96 -33.59
N GLY A 127 -7.59 -24.72 -33.55
CA GLY A 127 -6.95 -23.76 -34.46
C GLY A 127 -6.50 -22.42 -33.88
N GLY A 128 -5.19 -22.17 -33.97
CA GLY A 128 -4.66 -20.81 -34.14
C GLY A 128 -4.08 -20.14 -32.88
N GLY A 129 -2.80 -20.42 -32.60
CA GLY A 129 -1.81 -19.49 -32.05
C GLY A 129 -2.29 -18.37 -31.12
N GLY A 130 -2.53 -18.68 -29.86
CA GLY A 130 -2.69 -17.70 -28.79
C GLY A 130 -2.23 -18.33 -27.48
N GLY A 131 -1.08 -17.89 -26.96
CA GLY A 131 -0.44 -18.46 -25.76
C GLY A 131 -1.32 -18.30 -24.53
N ALA A 132 -2.13 -19.33 -24.25
CA ALA A 132 -2.83 -19.48 -22.99
C ALA A 132 -1.79 -19.78 -21.90
N VAL A 133 -1.46 -18.76 -21.11
CA VAL A 133 -0.64 -18.95 -19.91
C VAL A 133 -1.49 -19.74 -18.92
N MET A 134 -1.22 -21.03 -18.82
CA MET A 134 -1.80 -21.89 -17.78
C MET A 134 -1.19 -21.46 -16.44
N VAL A 135 -1.95 -20.73 -15.62
CA VAL A 135 -1.50 -20.22 -14.30
C VAL A 135 -1.47 -21.35 -13.24
N CYS A 136 -1.62 -22.62 -13.64
CA CYS A 136 -1.89 -23.75 -12.73
C CYS A 136 -0.69 -24.65 -12.41
N ASP A 137 0.53 -24.36 -12.89
CA ASP A 137 1.71 -25.18 -12.58
C ASP A 137 2.35 -24.85 -11.22
N ALA A 138 3.05 -25.83 -10.64
CA ALA A 138 3.75 -25.74 -9.35
C ALA A 138 4.73 -24.54 -9.25
N VAL A 139 5.24 -24.06 -10.39
CA VAL A 139 6.13 -22.88 -10.48
C VAL A 139 5.39 -21.63 -10.95
N GLY A 140 4.43 -21.77 -11.87
CA GLY A 140 3.70 -20.65 -12.47
C GLY A 140 2.80 -19.91 -11.49
N GLY A 141 2.04 -20.65 -10.67
CA GLY A 141 1.12 -20.06 -9.70
C GLY A 141 1.81 -19.15 -8.66
N PRO A 142 2.88 -19.62 -7.98
CA PRO A 142 3.66 -18.78 -7.07
C PRO A 142 4.29 -17.57 -7.76
N LEU A 143 4.83 -17.72 -8.96
CA LEU A 143 5.47 -16.63 -9.69
C LEU A 143 4.47 -15.52 -10.06
N VAL A 144 3.32 -15.89 -10.60
CA VAL A 144 2.26 -14.95 -10.98
C VAL A 144 1.72 -14.22 -9.74
N ARG A 145 1.60 -14.93 -8.60
CA ARG A 145 1.20 -14.32 -7.32
C ARG A 145 2.21 -13.28 -6.84
N GLU A 146 3.50 -13.60 -6.88
CA GLU A 146 4.54 -12.63 -6.49
C GLU A 146 4.63 -11.46 -7.48
N LEU A 147 4.41 -11.69 -8.78
CA LEU A 147 4.30 -10.62 -9.77
C LEU A 147 3.13 -9.68 -9.46
N VAL A 148 1.93 -10.21 -9.15
CA VAL A 148 0.79 -9.37 -8.76
C VAL A 148 1.05 -8.67 -7.43
N ALA A 149 1.64 -9.36 -6.45
CA ALA A 149 1.97 -8.75 -5.17
C ALA A 149 2.99 -7.59 -5.33
N SER A 150 4.01 -7.76 -6.17
CA SER A 150 5.10 -6.79 -6.35
C SER A 150 4.81 -5.68 -7.36
N CYS A 151 4.11 -5.97 -8.46
CA CYS A 151 3.85 -5.02 -9.53
C CYS A 151 2.49 -4.33 -9.41
N VAL A 152 1.51 -4.92 -8.72
CA VAL A 152 0.16 -4.34 -8.57
C VAL A 152 -0.07 -3.91 -7.12
N LEU A 153 -0.02 -4.85 -6.18
CA LEU A 153 -0.38 -4.55 -4.79
C LEU A 153 0.61 -3.62 -4.12
N ARG A 154 1.92 -3.84 -4.30
CA ARG A 154 2.94 -3.01 -3.66
C ARG A 154 2.82 -1.53 -4.07
N PRO A 155 2.71 -1.16 -5.35
CA PRO A 155 2.44 0.23 -5.73
C PRO A 155 1.15 0.79 -5.13
N LEU A 156 0.06 0.02 -5.09
CA LEU A 156 -1.20 0.46 -4.48
C LEU A 156 -1.06 0.71 -2.98
N VAL A 157 -0.42 -0.20 -2.24
CA VAL A 157 -0.13 -0.01 -0.81
C VAL A 157 0.80 1.17 -0.60
N MET A 158 1.82 1.33 -1.46
CA MET A 158 2.72 2.47 -1.40
C MET A 158 2.01 3.79 -1.69
N LEU A 159 1.01 3.81 -2.57
CA LEU A 159 0.16 4.97 -2.83
C LEU A 159 -0.74 5.29 -1.63
N ALA A 160 -1.26 4.25 -0.96
CA ALA A 160 -2.11 4.37 0.21
C ALA A 160 -1.35 4.71 1.51
N LEU A 161 -0.01 4.76 1.49
CA LEU A 161 0.77 5.21 2.64
C LEU A 161 0.41 6.66 2.99
N PRO A 162 0.27 7.00 4.29
CA PRO A 162 -0.01 8.37 4.72
C PRO A 162 0.96 9.39 4.13
N HIS A 163 2.24 8.98 3.98
CA HIS A 163 3.27 9.77 3.33
C HIS A 163 2.93 10.15 1.88
N SER A 164 2.54 9.16 1.07
CA SER A 164 2.23 9.35 -0.35
C SER A 164 0.96 10.17 -0.51
N ILE A 165 -0.09 9.87 0.26
CA ILE A 165 -1.34 10.64 0.26
C ILE A 165 -1.07 12.10 0.62
N ASN A 166 -0.34 12.36 1.72
CA ASN A 166 -0.02 13.73 2.13
C ASN A 166 0.80 14.47 1.08
N ARG A 167 1.77 13.81 0.43
CA ARG A 167 2.53 14.40 -0.68
C ARG A 167 1.62 14.79 -1.83
N HIS A 168 0.70 13.91 -2.24
CA HIS A 168 -0.23 14.20 -3.32
C HIS A 168 -1.22 15.30 -2.95
N LEU A 169 -1.75 15.30 -1.72
CA LEU A 169 -2.63 16.36 -1.22
C LEU A 169 -1.92 17.72 -1.19
N LEU A 170 -0.68 17.79 -0.71
CA LEU A 170 0.10 19.03 -0.69
C LEU A 170 0.36 19.57 -2.10
N ARG A 171 0.57 18.69 -3.08
CA ARG A 171 0.73 19.10 -4.49
C ARG A 171 -0.58 19.59 -5.12
N LEU A 172 -1.71 19.00 -4.73
CA LEU A 172 -3.05 19.44 -5.19
C LEU A 172 -3.52 20.72 -4.50
N LEU A 173 -3.11 20.92 -3.25
CA LEU A 173 -3.45 22.09 -2.42
C LEU A 173 -2.46 23.25 -2.58
N ALA A 174 -1.30 23.02 -3.22
CA ALA A 174 -0.37 24.09 -3.55
C ALA A 174 -1.05 25.04 -4.55
N PRO A 175 -1.46 26.25 -4.15
CA PRO A 175 -1.93 27.25 -5.09
C PRO A 175 -0.70 27.86 -5.77
N ASP A 176 -0.84 28.35 -7.00
CA ASP A 176 0.13 29.28 -7.61
C ASP A 176 0.34 30.56 -6.76
N GLU A 177 -0.40 30.76 -5.67
CA GLU A 177 -0.14 31.80 -4.67
C GLU A 177 -0.27 31.25 -3.23
N LEU A 178 0.86 31.14 -2.51
CA LEU A 178 0.87 30.98 -1.05
C LEU A 178 0.99 32.36 -0.39
N PRO A 179 -0.06 32.95 0.22
CA PRO A 179 0.10 34.11 1.08
C PRO A 179 0.52 33.62 2.47
N GLY A 180 1.76 33.93 2.87
CA GLY A 180 2.25 33.65 4.23
C GLY A 180 3.70 33.13 4.28
N PRO A 181 4.19 32.69 5.47
CA PRO A 181 5.60 32.38 5.72
C PRO A 181 6.19 31.28 4.83
N ALA A 182 5.35 30.51 4.13
CA ALA A 182 5.76 29.55 3.10
C ALA A 182 6.36 30.23 1.84
N ALA A 183 5.87 31.42 1.44
CA ALA A 183 6.43 32.17 0.31
C ALA A 183 7.80 32.79 0.63
N LYS A 184 8.05 33.18 1.88
CA LYS A 184 9.39 33.65 2.32
C LYS A 184 10.42 32.53 2.30
N LEU A 185 10.02 31.28 2.54
CA LEU A 185 10.91 30.13 2.46
C LEU A 185 11.18 29.70 1.01
N ALA A 186 10.19 29.83 0.13
CA ALA A 186 10.35 29.61 -1.31
C ALA A 186 11.25 30.69 -1.95
N ALA A 187 11.11 31.97 -1.59
CA ALA A 187 11.97 33.05 -2.08
C ALA A 187 13.43 32.94 -1.59
N ALA A 188 13.67 32.41 -0.38
CA ALA A 188 15.01 32.10 0.11
C ALA A 188 15.69 30.94 -0.65
N SER A 189 14.92 30.20 -1.45
CA SER A 189 15.39 29.07 -2.26
C SER A 189 15.63 29.41 -3.73
N GLY A 190 15.73 30.70 -4.08
CA GLY A 190 16.00 31.24 -5.42
C GLY A 190 17.35 30.87 -6.06
N GLY A 191 17.80 29.64 -5.90
CA GLY A 191 18.90 29.04 -6.64
C GLY A 191 18.46 27.72 -7.25
N GLY A 192 17.80 27.77 -8.42
CA GLY A 192 17.83 26.78 -9.51
C GLY A 192 17.74 25.27 -9.22
N GLY A 193 17.31 24.83 -8.04
CA GLY A 193 17.27 23.43 -7.66
C GLY A 193 15.87 22.85 -7.78
N SER A 194 15.71 21.81 -8.61
CA SER A 194 14.48 21.03 -8.82
C SER A 194 13.64 20.91 -7.54
N VAL A 195 12.36 21.28 -7.64
CA VAL A 195 11.33 21.25 -6.58
C VAL A 195 11.29 19.90 -5.85
N ASP A 196 11.62 18.80 -6.53
CA ASP A 196 11.74 17.46 -5.94
C ASP A 196 12.82 17.38 -4.85
N GLY A 197 13.91 18.14 -4.93
CA GLY A 197 14.99 18.11 -3.95
C GLY A 197 14.65 18.79 -2.63
N ALA A 198 13.76 19.79 -2.63
CA ALA A 198 13.29 20.44 -1.40
C ALA A 198 12.22 19.61 -0.70
N GLU A 199 11.28 19.02 -1.47
CA GLU A 199 10.32 18.05 -0.96
C GLU A 199 11.01 16.83 -0.37
N GLN A 200 11.99 16.24 -1.08
CA GLN A 200 12.75 15.08 -0.59
C GLN A 200 13.48 15.41 0.72
N ARG A 201 14.01 16.63 0.87
CA ARG A 201 14.67 17.08 2.11
C ARG A 201 13.70 17.21 3.27
N LEU A 202 12.51 17.77 3.07
CA LEU A 202 11.48 17.89 4.11
C LEU A 202 10.95 16.51 4.54
N LEU A 203 10.77 15.61 3.58
CA LEU A 203 10.31 14.25 3.82
C LEU A 203 11.34 13.40 4.57
N VAL A 204 12.62 13.47 4.14
CA VAL A 204 13.74 12.82 4.83
C VAL A 204 13.92 13.40 6.23
N GLN A 205 13.80 14.72 6.39
CA GLN A 205 13.88 15.37 7.71
C GLN A 205 12.70 14.99 8.61
N GLY A 206 11.50 14.81 8.05
CA GLY A 206 10.32 14.29 8.74
C GLY A 206 10.52 12.85 9.20
N GLN A 207 11.01 11.97 8.31
CA GLN A 207 11.37 10.59 8.65
C GLN A 207 12.46 10.52 9.73
N GLN A 208 13.54 11.29 9.58
CA GLN A 208 14.62 11.35 10.57
C GLN A 208 14.12 11.86 11.93
N ARG A 209 13.18 12.81 11.96
CA ARG A 209 12.55 13.26 13.21
C ARG A 209 11.65 12.19 13.83
N LEU A 210 10.95 11.42 13.01
CA LEU A 210 10.13 10.31 13.47
C LEU A 210 10.99 9.16 14.02
N GLU A 211 12.07 8.83 13.31
CA GLU A 211 13.07 7.83 13.72
C GLU A 211 13.83 8.29 14.96
N ALA A 212 14.21 9.56 15.07
CA ALA A 212 14.81 10.10 16.28
C ALA A 212 13.86 10.08 17.48
N ARG A 213 12.55 10.30 17.27
CA ARG A 213 11.52 10.11 18.31
C ARG A 213 11.40 8.64 18.72
N SER A 214 11.40 7.74 17.74
CA SER A 214 11.35 6.28 17.94
C SER A 214 12.59 5.77 18.71
N GLN A 215 13.79 6.19 18.31
CA GLN A 215 15.05 5.82 18.96
C GLN A 215 15.19 6.41 20.37
N ARG A 216 14.67 7.63 20.60
CA ARG A 216 14.59 8.22 21.95
C ARG A 216 13.64 7.43 22.85
N SER A 217 12.50 6.95 22.33
CA SER A 217 11.62 6.06 23.10
C SER A 217 12.28 4.71 23.41
N VAL A 218 13.06 4.13 22.50
CA VAL A 218 13.78 2.86 22.74
C VAL A 218 14.92 3.01 23.75
N ARG A 219 15.61 4.17 23.79
CA ARG A 219 16.67 4.44 24.79
C ARG A 219 16.13 4.73 26.19
N ALA A 220 14.89 5.20 26.32
CA ALA A 220 14.23 5.40 27.61
C ALA A 220 13.72 4.07 28.23
N GLU A 221 13.82 2.95 27.51
CA GLU A 221 13.43 1.60 27.95
C GLU A 221 14.64 0.76 28.46
N ARG A 222 15.86 1.32 28.56
CA ARG A 222 17.02 0.69 29.20
C ARG A 222 17.35 1.39 30.52
#